data_AF-A0A7C0YL07-F1
#
_entry.id   AF-A0A7C0YL07-F1
#
_cell.length_a   1.000
_cell.length_b   1.000
_cell.length_c   1.000
_cell.angle_alpha   90.00
_cell.angle_beta   90.00
_cell.angle_gamma   90.00
#
_symmetry.space_group_name_H-M   'P 1'
#
loop_
_entity.id
_entity.type
_entity.pdbx_description
1 polymer ?
#
loop_
_entity_poly.entity_id
_entity_poly.type
_entity_poly.pdbx_seq_one_letter_code
_entity_poly.pdbx_strand_id
1 'polypeptide(L)'
;MKKVIIFAALLTLSACAGTEGPSYDEVVAQAKKEMKVAKSMDALWRDTGKFLKKADKAKENGDDAKAMKLAKKALKQAQLAQAQSTAEKGAAPYYK
;
A
#
# COMPACT_ATOMS: atom_id res chain seq x y z
N MET A 1 -1.78 10.77 34.34
CA MET A 1 -1.98 11.72 33.23
C MET A 1 -1.29 11.17 31.98
N LYS A 2 -2.00 10.41 31.15
CA LYS A 2 -1.47 9.90 29.88
C LYS A 2 -2.01 10.80 28.78
N LYS A 3 -1.13 11.59 28.16
CA LYS A 3 -1.48 12.58 27.15
C LYS A 3 -2.02 11.86 25.91
N VAL A 4 -3.33 11.92 25.71
CA VAL A 4 -3.96 11.49 24.47
C VAL A 4 -3.86 12.67 23.51
N ILE A 5 -2.95 12.59 22.56
CA ILE A 5 -2.92 13.52 21.42
C ILE A 5 -3.89 12.94 20.39
N ILE A 6 -5.14 13.43 20.44
CA ILE A 6 -6.13 13.20 19.39
C ILE A 6 -5.81 14.17 18.26
N PHE A 7 -5.09 13.70 17.23
CA PHE A 7 -5.12 14.32 15.91
C PHE A 7 -6.26 13.68 15.12
N ALA A 8 -7.42 14.32 15.10
CA ALA A 8 -8.46 14.01 14.14
C ALA A 8 -9.12 15.32 13.72
N ALA A 9 -8.56 15.88 12.63
CA ALA A 9 -9.20 16.94 11.88
C ALA A 9 -10.58 16.46 11.43
N LEU A 10 -11.60 17.18 11.90
CA LEU A 10 -12.99 16.99 11.51
C LEU A 10 -13.14 17.49 10.07
N LEU A 11 -13.05 16.58 9.10
CA LEU A 11 -13.42 16.84 7.71
C LEU A 11 -14.88 16.45 7.50
N THR A 12 -15.79 17.38 7.81
CA THR A 12 -17.16 17.33 7.32
C THR A 12 -17.21 17.88 5.91
N LEU A 13 -17.20 17.01 4.90
CA LEU A 13 -17.70 17.35 3.57
C LEU A 13 -18.53 16.19 3.03
N SER A 14 -19.84 16.40 3.12
CA SER A 14 -20.86 15.76 2.30
C SER A 14 -20.56 16.06 0.82
N ALA A 15 -20.30 15.02 0.03
CA ALA A 15 -20.42 15.07 -1.42
C ALA A 15 -20.60 13.63 -1.92
N CYS A 16 -21.87 13.24 -2.09
CA CYS A 16 -22.25 12.09 -2.91
C CYS A 16 -22.05 12.50 -4.38
N ALA A 17 -20.79 12.57 -4.82
CA ALA A 17 -20.42 12.62 -6.24
C ALA A 17 -19.80 11.25 -6.54
N GLY A 18 -20.34 10.54 -7.54
CA GLY A 18 -19.96 9.16 -7.87
C GLY A 18 -18.45 8.96 -7.77
N THR A 19 -18.03 8.18 -6.77
CA THR A 19 -16.61 7.92 -6.55
C THR A 19 -16.17 6.88 -7.56
N GLU A 20 -15.82 7.33 -8.77
CA GLU A 20 -14.93 6.55 -9.62
C GLU A 20 -13.69 6.23 -8.77
N GLY A 21 -13.33 4.95 -8.71
CA GLY A 21 -12.19 4.50 -7.91
C GLY A 21 -10.88 5.16 -8.38
N PRO A 22 -9.79 5.01 -7.62
CA PRO A 22 -8.51 5.63 -7.98
C PRO A 22 -8.06 5.17 -9.37
N SER A 23 -7.51 6.09 -10.14
CA SER A 23 -6.91 5.84 -11.45
C SER A 23 -5.70 4.90 -11.34
N TYR A 24 -5.30 4.30 -12.46
CA TYR A 24 -4.13 3.41 -12.51
C TYR A 24 -2.87 4.13 -12.01
N ASP A 25 -2.64 5.36 -12.47
CA ASP A 25 -1.46 6.14 -12.14
C ASP A 25 -1.40 6.51 -10.66
N GLU A 26 -2.55 6.85 -10.06
CA GLU A 26 -2.65 7.08 -8.62
C GLU A 26 -2.29 5.83 -7.83
N VAL A 27 -2.80 4.66 -8.23
CA VAL A 27 -2.48 3.39 -7.56
C VAL A 27 -0.99 3.04 -7.71
N VAL A 28 -0.40 3.25 -8.89
CA VAL A 28 1.04 3.02 -9.12
C VAL A 28 1.88 4.00 -8.30
N ALA A 29 1.51 5.27 -8.24
CA ALA A 29 2.20 6.28 -7.44
C ALA A 29 2.15 5.93 -5.95
N GLN A 30 0.97 5.55 -5.45
CA GLN A 30 0.79 5.07 -4.07
C GLN A 30 1.62 3.81 -3.82
N ALA A 31 1.58 2.82 -4.70
CA ALA A 31 2.39 1.60 -4.57
C ALA A 31 3.89 1.92 -4.50
N LYS A 32 4.41 2.80 -5.37
CA LYS A 32 5.80 3.23 -5.35
C LYS A 32 6.17 3.95 -4.04
N LYS A 33 5.26 4.79 -3.51
CA LYS A 33 5.46 5.47 -2.22
C LYS A 33 5.54 4.46 -1.07
N GLU A 34 4.57 3.57 -0.95
CA GLU A 34 4.54 2.56 0.13
C GLU A 34 5.69 1.57 0.02
N MET A 35 6.10 1.19 -1.20
CA MET A 35 7.29 0.36 -1.40
C MET A 35 8.58 1.04 -0.92
N LYS A 36 8.70 2.37 -1.08
CA LYS A 36 9.86 3.11 -0.54
C LYS A 36 9.87 3.08 0.99
N VAL A 37 8.71 3.23 1.64
CA VAL A 37 8.58 3.14 3.11
C VAL A 37 8.91 1.72 3.59
N ALA A 38 8.32 0.70 2.97
CA ALA A 38 8.63 -0.71 3.27
C ALA A 38 10.13 -1.01 3.09
N LYS A 39 10.77 -0.45 2.05
CA LYS A 39 12.20 -0.61 1.81
C LYS A 39 13.04 0.11 2.87
N SER A 40 12.66 1.30 3.33
CA SER A 40 13.39 1.98 4.41
C SER A 40 13.29 1.26 5.75
N MET A 41 12.28 0.40 5.92
CA MET A 41 12.11 -0.48 7.07
C MET A 41 12.79 -1.84 6.91
N ASP A 42 13.51 -2.08 5.80
CA ASP A 42 14.04 -3.38 5.39
C ASP A 42 12.98 -4.51 5.36
N ALA A 43 11.73 -4.14 5.11
CA ALA A 43 10.58 -5.03 5.20
C ALA A 43 10.01 -5.43 3.84
N LEU A 44 10.41 -4.75 2.76
CA LEU A 44 9.81 -4.93 1.43
C LEU A 44 10.02 -6.36 0.92
N TRP A 45 8.93 -7.06 0.65
CA TRP A 45 8.98 -8.42 0.11
C TRP A 45 9.60 -8.45 -1.30
N ARG A 46 10.45 -9.46 -1.54
CA ARG A 46 11.26 -9.62 -2.77
C ARG A 46 10.49 -9.40 -4.07
N ASP A 47 9.27 -9.93 -4.16
CA ASP A 47 8.52 -9.97 -5.42
C ASP A 47 7.54 -8.81 -5.63
N THR A 48 7.38 -7.90 -4.65
CA THR A 48 6.40 -6.80 -4.74
C THR A 48 6.63 -5.93 -5.98
N GLY A 49 7.88 -5.60 -6.30
CA GLY A 49 8.21 -4.81 -7.50
C GLY A 49 7.94 -5.53 -8.83
N LYS A 50 7.87 -6.87 -8.84
CA LYS A 50 7.52 -7.62 -10.07
C LYS A 50 6.05 -7.43 -10.44
N PHE A 51 5.18 -7.16 -9.48
CA PHE A 51 3.78 -6.86 -9.76
C PHE A 51 3.61 -5.53 -10.50
N LEU A 52 4.35 -4.48 -10.14
CA LEU A 52 4.33 -3.22 -10.90
C LEU A 52 4.84 -3.40 -12.33
N LYS A 53 5.96 -4.11 -12.52
CA LYS A 53 6.46 -4.40 -13.88
C LYS A 53 5.44 -5.17 -14.73
N LYS A 54 4.70 -6.10 -14.12
CA LYS A 54 3.63 -6.83 -14.82
C LYS A 54 2.39 -5.95 -15.05
N ALA A 55 2.13 -5.00 -14.16
CA ALA A 55 1.04 -4.05 -14.29
C ALA A 55 1.28 -3.11 -15.49
N ASP A 56 2.49 -2.57 -15.60
CA ASP A 56 2.88 -1.68 -16.70
C ASP A 56 2.78 -2.41 -18.05
N LYS A 57 3.29 -3.65 -18.14
CA LYS A 57 3.13 -4.49 -19.33
C LYS A 57 1.67 -4.80 -19.67
N ALA A 58 0.81 -4.99 -18.67
CA ALA A 58 -0.62 -5.21 -18.92
C ALA A 58 -1.27 -3.94 -19.44
N LYS A 59 -0.90 -2.77 -18.90
CA LYS A 59 -1.39 -1.46 -19.34
C LYS A 59 -0.97 -1.16 -20.78
N GLU A 60 0.29 -1.43 -21.14
CA GLU A 60 0.81 -1.31 -22.51
C GLU A 60 0.06 -2.21 -23.51
N ASN A 61 -0.39 -3.38 -23.07
CA ASN A 61 -1.18 -4.30 -23.88
C ASN A 61 -2.69 -3.99 -23.89
N GLY A 62 -3.12 -2.88 -23.27
CA GLY A 62 -4.53 -2.49 -23.16
C GLY A 62 -5.36 -3.31 -22.16
N ASP A 63 -4.73 -4.18 -21.37
CA ASP A 63 -5.41 -4.97 -20.32
C ASP A 63 -5.47 -4.17 -19.01
N ASP A 64 -6.32 -3.14 -19.01
CA ASP A 64 -6.49 -2.18 -17.92
C ASP A 64 -6.93 -2.85 -16.60
N ALA A 65 -7.81 -3.85 -16.68
CA ALA A 65 -8.30 -4.57 -15.52
C ALA A 65 -7.17 -5.36 -14.84
N LYS A 66 -6.34 -6.05 -15.62
CA LYS A 66 -5.17 -6.78 -15.10
C LYS A 66 -4.10 -5.82 -14.59
N ALA A 67 -3.86 -4.72 -15.29
CA ALA A 67 -2.94 -3.68 -14.86
C ALA A 67 -3.32 -3.15 -13.47
N MET A 68 -4.57 -2.71 -13.31
CA MET A 68 -5.13 -2.24 -12.05
C MET A 68 -5.03 -3.30 -10.94
N LYS A 69 -5.37 -4.56 -11.23
CA LYS A 69 -5.28 -5.67 -10.26
C LYS A 69 -3.84 -5.89 -9.77
N LEU A 70 -2.87 -5.85 -10.68
CA LEU A 70 -1.46 -6.04 -10.36
C LEU A 70 -0.88 -4.85 -9.58
N ALA A 71 -1.23 -3.62 -9.94
CA ALA A 71 -0.84 -2.41 -9.21
C ALA A 71 -1.41 -2.41 -7.77
N LYS A 72 -2.71 -2.73 -7.61
CA LYS A 72 -3.34 -2.89 -6.29
C LYS A 72 -2.69 -4.00 -5.47
N LYS A 73 -2.24 -5.09 -6.11
CA LYS A 73 -1.51 -6.16 -5.42
C LYS A 73 -0.16 -5.68 -4.89
N ALA A 74 0.59 -4.91 -5.69
CA ALA A 74 1.85 -4.32 -5.25
C ALA A 74 1.64 -3.38 -4.06
N LEU A 75 0.65 -2.49 -4.14
CA LEU A 75 0.27 -1.59 -3.05
C LEU A 75 -0.04 -2.36 -1.75
N LYS A 76 -0.92 -3.35 -1.82
CA LYS A 76 -1.30 -4.17 -0.65
C LYS A 76 -0.09 -4.89 -0.04
N GLN A 77 0.79 -5.46 -0.86
CA GLN A 77 1.99 -6.11 -0.33
C GLN A 77 2.95 -5.15 0.35
N ALA A 78 3.13 -3.94 -0.20
CA ALA A 78 3.97 -2.93 0.43
C ALA A 78 3.40 -2.47 1.80
N GLN A 79 2.09 -2.32 1.91
CA GLN A 79 1.41 -1.99 3.17
C GLN A 79 1.49 -3.13 4.18
N LEU A 80 1.27 -4.37 3.73
CA LEU A 80 1.36 -5.55 4.58
C LEU A 80 2.79 -5.78 5.11
N ALA A 81 3.81 -5.57 4.28
CA ALA A 81 5.20 -5.64 4.68
C ALA A 81 5.53 -4.67 5.84
N GLN A 82 5.05 -3.42 5.74
CA GLN A 82 5.21 -2.43 6.81
C GLN A 82 4.48 -2.84 8.09
N ALA A 83 3.24 -3.32 7.96
CA ALA A 83 2.46 -3.81 9.10
C ALA A 83 3.13 -5.01 9.78
N GLN A 84 3.61 -5.98 9.00
CA GLN A 84 4.34 -7.14 9.50
C GLN A 84 5.60 -6.72 10.26
N SER A 85 6.46 -5.90 9.65
CA SER A 85 7.67 -5.39 10.31
C SER A 85 7.37 -4.64 11.62
N THR A 86 6.26 -3.90 11.66
CA THR A 86 5.84 -3.20 12.88
C THR A 86 5.35 -4.17 13.96
N ALA A 87 4.59 -5.20 13.59
CA ALA A 87 4.08 -6.20 14.53
C ALA A 87 5.21 -7.09 15.09
N GLU A 88 6.18 -7.46 14.26
CA GLU A 88 7.30 -8.33 14.64
C GLU A 88 8.32 -7.63 15.54
N LYS A 89 8.43 -6.30 15.51
CA LYS A 89 9.28 -5.53 16.46
C LYS A 89 8.93 -5.78 17.93
N GLY A 90 7.68 -6.14 18.22
CA GLY A 90 7.21 -6.46 19.57
C GLY A 90 7.12 -7.96 19.87
N ALA A 91 7.41 -8.82 18.89
CA ALA A 91 7.31 -10.27 19.05
C ALA A 91 8.61 -10.80 19.69
N ALA A 92 8.52 -11.24 20.94
CA ALA A 92 9.60 -12.01 21.56
C ALA A 92 9.48 -13.49 21.14
N PRO A 93 10.60 -14.19 20.89
CA PRO A 93 10.57 -15.63 20.67
C PRO A 93 9.99 -16.32 21.92
N TYR A 94 8.92 -17.08 21.73
CA TYR A 94 8.35 -17.92 22.78
C TYR A 94 9.08 -19.26 22.79
N TYR A 95 10.11 -19.38 23.63
CA TYR A 95 10.76 -20.66 23.91
C TYR A 95 9.92 -21.41 24.97
N LYS A 96 9.48 -22.64 24.64
CA LYS A 96 8.93 -23.61 25.61
C LYS A 96 10.02 -24.57 26.07
#